data_AF-A0A140IN88-F1
#
_entry.id   AF-A0A140IN88-F1
#
_cell.length_a   1.000
_cell.length_b   1.000
_cell.length_c   1.000
_cell.angle_alpha   90.00
_cell.angle_beta   90.00
_cell.angle_gamma   90.00
#
_symmetry.space_group_name_H-M   'P 1'
#
loop_
_entity.id
_entity.type
_entity.pdbx_description
1 polymer ?
#
loop_
_entity_poly.entity_id
_entity_poly.type
_entity_poly.pdbx_seq_one_letter_code
_entity_poly.pdbx_strand_id
1 'polypeptide(L)'
;SDQAITASVKDALSLGCTAIGFTIYPGSAKCLDMIEEACEIITEAKSYGLAAVLWSYPRGEGISKEGETAVDIISYAAHIAALLGANIIKVKLPTIHLEKEKIKTENIKSLSKRIEYIKKSCFAGKR
;
A
#
# COMPACT_ATOMS: atom_id res chain seq x y z
N SER A 1 14.36 4.60 0.03
CA SER A 1 13.94 4.61 -1.42
C SER A 1 12.83 5.62 -1.67
N ASP A 2 12.81 6.24 -2.85
CA ASP A 2 11.82 7.27 -3.21
C ASP A 2 11.30 7.07 -4.64
N GLN A 3 10.23 7.77 -5.03
CA GLN A 3 9.68 7.77 -6.38
C GLN A 3 9.42 9.19 -6.89
N ALA A 4 9.85 9.49 -8.10
CA ALA A 4 9.55 10.77 -8.73
C ALA A 4 8.07 10.87 -9.15
N ILE A 5 7.50 12.07 -8.98
CA ILE A 5 6.21 12.44 -9.57
C ILE A 5 6.49 12.93 -11.00
N THR A 6 5.94 12.24 -11.98
CA THR A 6 6.19 12.50 -13.41
C THR A 6 4.97 13.02 -14.17
N ALA A 7 3.80 13.03 -13.53
CA ALA A 7 2.54 13.47 -14.11
C ALA A 7 1.60 13.98 -13.01
N SER A 8 0.62 14.79 -13.41
CA SER A 8 -0.40 15.37 -12.54
C SER A 8 -1.76 14.70 -12.72
N VAL A 9 -2.69 14.98 -11.79
CA VAL A 9 -4.09 14.57 -11.92
C VAL A 9 -4.74 15.18 -13.17
N LYS A 10 -4.35 16.40 -13.55
CA LYS A 10 -4.86 17.08 -14.75
C LYS A 10 -4.43 16.37 -16.03
N ASP A 11 -3.20 15.85 -16.07
CA ASP A 11 -2.74 15.05 -17.22
C ASP A 11 -3.62 13.81 -17.38
N ALA A 12 -3.94 13.13 -16.28
CA ALA A 12 -4.86 11.99 -16.29
C ALA A 12 -6.25 12.36 -16.83
N LEU A 13 -6.79 13.53 -16.47
CA LEU A 13 -8.06 14.02 -17.02
C LEU A 13 -7.96 14.31 -18.52
N SER A 14 -6.92 15.01 -18.96
CA SER A 14 -6.71 15.34 -20.37
C SER A 14 -6.55 14.10 -21.24
N LEU A 15 -5.98 13.03 -20.70
CA LEU A 15 -5.83 11.74 -21.37
C LEU A 15 -7.08 10.84 -21.28
N GLY A 16 -8.12 11.26 -20.56
CA GLY A 16 -9.35 10.48 -20.37
C GLY A 16 -9.17 9.24 -19.49
N CYS A 17 -8.20 9.27 -18.57
CA CYS A 17 -7.97 8.17 -17.63
C CYS A 17 -9.12 8.01 -16.63
N THR A 18 -9.33 6.79 -16.13
CA THR A 18 -10.34 6.48 -15.10
C THR A 18 -9.77 6.42 -13.69
N ALA A 19 -8.44 6.43 -13.56
CA ALA A 19 -7.73 6.33 -12.29
C ALA A 19 -6.33 6.95 -12.37
N ILE A 20 -5.79 7.30 -11.20
CA ILE A 20 -4.37 7.59 -11.01
C ILE A 20 -3.68 6.45 -10.27
N GLY A 21 -2.36 6.41 -10.39
CA GLY A 21 -1.51 5.43 -9.72
C GLY A 21 -0.37 6.09 -8.97
N PHE A 22 -0.08 5.62 -7.75
CA PHE A 22 1.07 6.07 -6.97
C PHE A 22 1.69 4.90 -6.20
N THR A 23 3.00 4.91 -6.04
CA THR A 23 3.72 3.90 -5.26
C THR A 23 4.20 4.52 -3.96
N ILE A 24 3.95 3.85 -2.85
CA ILE A 24 4.56 4.18 -1.56
C ILE A 24 5.49 3.06 -1.11
N TYR A 25 6.57 3.43 -0.42
CA TYR A 25 7.50 2.48 0.20
C TYR A 25 7.50 2.62 1.73
N PRO A 26 6.53 2.00 2.44
CA PRO A 26 6.55 1.93 3.89
C PRO A 26 7.83 1.25 4.37
N GLY A 27 8.67 1.95 5.14
CA GLY A 27 9.99 1.46 5.55
C GLY A 27 11.17 2.21 4.92
N SER A 28 10.91 3.07 3.94
CA SER A 28 11.88 4.05 3.45
C SER A 28 12.10 5.19 4.46
N ALA A 29 13.31 5.73 4.53
CA ALA A 29 13.58 7.01 5.19
C ALA A 29 12.73 8.19 4.65
N LYS A 30 12.22 8.06 3.42
CA LYS A 30 11.34 9.03 2.73
C LYS A 30 9.85 8.68 2.80
N CYS A 31 9.48 7.76 3.69
CA CYS A 31 8.11 7.25 3.76
C CYS A 31 7.07 8.34 4.09
N LEU A 32 7.39 9.29 4.97
CA LEU A 32 6.43 10.33 5.36
C LEU A 32 6.16 11.29 4.19
N ASP A 33 7.22 11.78 3.54
CA ASP A 33 7.15 12.62 2.34
C ASP A 33 6.22 11.98 1.28
N MET A 34 6.44 10.70 0.92
CA MET A 34 5.58 9.99 -0.05
C MET A 34 4.13 9.80 0.42
N ILE A 35 3.89 9.65 1.73
CA ILE A 35 2.54 9.50 2.29
C ILE A 35 1.78 10.82 2.17
N GLU A 36 2.45 11.94 2.46
CA GLU A 36 1.90 13.30 2.34
C GLU A 36 1.58 13.61 0.87
N GLU A 37 2.52 13.37 -0.05
CA GLU A 37 2.31 13.51 -1.50
C GLU A 37 1.15 12.65 -2.01
N ALA A 38 1.09 11.38 -1.60
CA ALA A 38 -0.01 10.50 -1.96
C ALA A 38 -1.35 11.02 -1.42
N CYS A 39 -1.39 11.59 -0.22
CA CYS A 39 -2.60 12.16 0.37
C CYS A 39 -3.13 13.33 -0.47
N GLU A 40 -2.24 14.24 -0.88
CA GLU A 40 -2.59 15.39 -1.73
C GLU A 40 -3.12 14.93 -3.10
N ILE A 41 -2.36 14.06 -3.80
CA ILE A 41 -2.73 13.56 -5.13
C ILE A 41 -4.05 12.78 -5.10
N ILE A 42 -4.25 11.93 -4.09
CA ILE A 42 -5.50 11.15 -3.96
C ILE A 42 -6.68 12.07 -3.67
N THR A 43 -6.49 13.11 -2.85
CA THR A 43 -7.53 14.08 -2.54
C THR A 43 -7.94 14.85 -3.80
N GLU A 44 -6.96 15.32 -4.58
CA GLU A 44 -7.22 15.98 -5.87
C GLU A 44 -7.93 15.03 -6.85
N ALA A 45 -7.43 13.81 -7.04
CA ALA A 45 -8.02 12.81 -7.93
C ALA A 45 -9.50 12.53 -7.60
N LYS A 46 -9.81 12.39 -6.30
CA LYS A 46 -11.18 12.19 -5.82
C LYS A 46 -12.10 13.38 -6.09
N SER A 47 -11.57 14.60 -6.04
CA SER A 47 -12.36 15.81 -6.37
C SER A 47 -12.83 15.82 -7.84
N TYR A 48 -12.13 15.09 -8.71
CA TYR A 48 -12.50 14.90 -10.12
C TYR A 48 -13.17 13.55 -10.41
N GLY A 49 -13.48 12.75 -9.39
CA GLY A 49 -14.11 11.45 -9.55
C GLY A 49 -13.20 10.34 -10.10
N LEU A 50 -11.88 10.54 -10.10
CA LEU A 50 -10.91 9.52 -10.49
C LEU A 50 -10.66 8.53 -9.34
N ALA A 51 -10.53 7.25 -9.67
CA ALA A 51 -10.11 6.25 -8.69
C ALA A 51 -8.61 6.36 -8.37
N ALA A 52 -8.21 6.00 -7.16
CA ALA A 52 -6.82 5.94 -6.73
C ALA A 52 -6.35 4.49 -6.58
N VAL A 53 -5.28 4.14 -7.29
CA VAL A 53 -4.58 2.86 -7.15
C VAL A 53 -3.26 3.10 -6.41
N LEU A 54 -3.08 2.45 -5.25
CA LEU A 54 -1.83 2.51 -4.50
C LEU A 54 -1.07 1.20 -4.56
N TRP A 55 0.17 1.27 -5.02
CA TRP A 55 1.16 0.22 -4.83
C TRP A 55 1.83 0.44 -3.49
N SER A 56 1.47 -0.36 -2.49
CA SER A 56 2.03 -0.27 -1.15
C SER A 56 3.06 -1.37 -0.97
N TYR A 57 4.32 -1.03 -1.25
CA TYR A 57 5.42 -1.98 -1.25
C TYR A 57 6.35 -1.71 -0.07
N PRO A 58 6.23 -2.45 1.03
CA PRO A 58 7.13 -2.25 2.15
C PRO A 58 8.56 -2.64 1.75
N ARG A 59 9.45 -1.65 1.74
CA ARG A 59 10.89 -1.78 1.48
C ARG A 59 11.59 -0.51 1.94
N GLY A 60 12.87 -0.64 2.25
CA GLY A 60 13.71 0.47 2.68
C GLY A 60 14.59 0.07 3.86
N GLU A 61 15.26 1.06 4.43
CA GLU A 61 16.28 0.89 5.45
C GLU A 61 15.73 0.27 6.75
N GLY A 62 14.42 0.38 6.99
CA GLY A 62 13.75 -0.16 8.19
C GLY A 62 13.14 -1.56 8.04
N ILE A 63 13.38 -2.27 6.92
CA ILE A 63 12.77 -3.57 6.61
C ILE A 63 13.81 -4.50 5.97
N SER A 64 13.92 -5.73 6.46
CA SER A 64 14.80 -6.77 5.90
C SER A 64 14.34 -7.23 4.52
N LYS A 65 15.16 -8.00 3.80
CA LYS A 65 14.78 -8.47 2.47
C LYS A 65 13.61 -9.45 2.53
N GLU A 66 13.61 -10.32 3.53
CA GLU A 66 12.54 -11.26 3.85
C GLU A 66 11.27 -10.50 4.30
N GLY A 67 11.47 -9.43 5.08
CA GLY A 67 10.47 -8.50 5.58
C GLY A 67 9.61 -7.83 4.52
N GLU A 68 10.19 -7.54 3.34
CA GLU A 68 9.44 -6.98 2.21
C GLU A 68 8.25 -7.87 1.77
N THR A 69 8.22 -9.13 2.21
CA THR A 69 7.14 -10.09 1.92
C THR A 69 6.50 -10.71 3.17
N ALA A 70 6.89 -10.26 4.37
CA ALA A 70 6.33 -10.74 5.63
C ALA A 70 4.86 -10.32 5.77
N VAL A 71 4.03 -11.21 6.31
CA VAL A 71 2.57 -10.97 6.34
C VAL A 71 2.21 -9.80 7.25
N ASP A 72 2.89 -9.62 8.38
CA ASP A 72 2.71 -8.52 9.33
C ASP A 72 3.11 -7.18 8.70
N ILE A 73 4.25 -7.16 8.00
CA ILE A 73 4.75 -5.98 7.31
C ILE A 73 3.85 -5.57 6.14
N ILE A 74 3.43 -6.52 5.31
CA ILE A 74 2.46 -6.23 4.22
C ILE A 74 1.13 -5.76 4.80
N SER A 75 0.66 -6.33 5.92
CA SER A 75 -0.59 -5.93 6.56
C SER A 75 -0.56 -4.47 7.00
N TYR A 76 0.57 -4.02 7.56
CA TYR A 76 0.76 -2.63 7.96
C TYR A 76 0.82 -1.69 6.73
N ALA A 77 1.58 -2.08 5.70
CA ALA A 77 1.66 -1.34 4.45
C ALA A 77 0.29 -1.21 3.75
N ALA A 78 -0.50 -2.28 3.73
CA ALA A 78 -1.86 -2.27 3.20
C ALA A 78 -2.78 -1.35 4.02
N HIS A 79 -2.66 -1.37 5.35
CA HIS A 79 -3.43 -0.49 6.22
C HIS A 79 -3.12 1.00 5.97
N ILE A 80 -1.86 1.37 5.76
CA ILE A 80 -1.48 2.75 5.39
C ILE A 80 -2.18 3.17 4.09
N ALA A 81 -2.14 2.33 3.05
CA ALA A 81 -2.82 2.62 1.79
C ALA A 81 -4.34 2.75 1.95
N ALA A 82 -4.93 1.94 2.84
CA ALA A 82 -6.33 2.06 3.23
C ALA A 82 -6.60 3.38 3.96
N LEU A 83 -5.74 3.84 4.87
CA LEU A 83 -5.90 5.15 5.51
C LEU A 83 -5.88 6.29 4.47
N LEU A 84 -4.96 6.21 3.51
CA LEU A 84 -4.71 7.25 2.50
C LEU A 84 -5.86 7.49 1.51
N GLY A 85 -6.82 6.58 1.40
CA GLY A 85 -7.93 6.81 0.48
C GLY A 85 -8.01 5.86 -0.70
N ALA A 86 -7.07 4.91 -0.85
CA ALA A 86 -7.00 4.08 -2.05
C ALA A 86 -8.29 3.31 -2.32
N ASN A 87 -8.67 3.25 -3.60
CA ASN A 87 -9.73 2.40 -4.11
C ASN A 87 -9.22 0.98 -4.38
N ILE A 88 -7.97 0.87 -4.84
CA ILE A 88 -7.29 -0.41 -5.10
C ILE A 88 -5.94 -0.37 -4.41
N ILE A 89 -5.66 -1.38 -3.59
CA ILE A 89 -4.39 -1.55 -2.89
C ILE A 89 -3.65 -2.73 -3.49
N LYS A 90 -2.50 -2.46 -4.12
CA LYS A 90 -1.62 -3.47 -4.69
C LYS A 90 -0.45 -3.75 -3.74
N VAL A 91 -0.34 -5.00 -3.30
CA VAL A 91 0.75 -5.50 -2.46
C VAL A 91 1.42 -6.73 -3.09
N LYS A 92 2.59 -7.12 -2.57
CA LYS A 92 3.24 -8.40 -2.91
C LYS A 92 2.47 -9.57 -2.30
N LEU A 93 2.66 -10.77 -2.85
CA LEU A 93 2.14 -11.99 -2.22
C LEU A 93 2.88 -12.23 -0.89
N PRO A 94 2.15 -12.44 0.23
CA PRO A 94 2.78 -12.65 1.52
C PRO A 94 3.35 -14.06 1.68
N THR A 95 4.54 -14.13 2.26
CA THR A 95 5.15 -15.37 2.75
C THR A 95 4.68 -15.67 4.17
N ILE A 96 5.04 -16.84 4.70
CA ILE A 96 4.76 -17.20 6.10
C ILE A 96 5.67 -16.49 7.11
N HIS A 97 6.67 -15.74 6.62
CA HIS A 97 7.61 -15.02 7.47
C HIS A 97 6.92 -13.89 8.25
N LEU A 98 7.46 -13.63 9.44
CA LEU A 98 7.05 -12.56 10.35
C LEU A 98 8.30 -11.81 10.75
N GLU A 99 8.29 -10.48 10.61
CA GLU A 99 9.46 -9.65 10.91
C GLU A 99 9.37 -9.03 12.31
N LYS A 100 8.22 -8.47 12.66
CA LYS A 100 8.02 -7.69 13.90
C LYS A 100 7.00 -8.33 14.82
N GLU A 101 5.90 -8.84 14.27
CA GLU A 101 4.81 -9.38 15.09
C GLU A 101 4.93 -10.88 15.36
N LYS A 102 4.39 -11.31 16.50
CA LYS A 102 4.26 -12.72 16.86
C LYS A 102 2.84 -13.22 16.56
N ILE A 103 2.54 -13.41 15.28
CA ILE A 103 1.29 -14.03 14.83
C ILE A 103 1.43 -15.56 14.98
N LYS A 104 0.42 -16.24 15.53
CA LYS A 104 0.39 -17.71 15.52
C LYS A 104 0.38 -18.21 14.07
N THR A 105 1.44 -18.89 13.65
CA THR A 105 1.66 -19.32 12.25
C THR A 105 0.55 -20.24 11.74
N GLU A 106 -0.12 -20.97 12.64
CA GLU A 106 -1.30 -21.79 12.38
C GLU A 106 -2.42 -21.00 11.69
N ASN A 107 -2.61 -19.73 12.08
CA ASN A 107 -3.64 -18.84 11.56
C ASN A 107 -3.33 -18.31 10.15
N ILE A 108 -2.09 -18.47 9.68
CA ILE A 108 -1.57 -17.91 8.42
C ILE A 108 -0.89 -18.98 7.54
N LYS A 109 -1.18 -20.27 7.79
CA LYS A 109 -0.50 -21.39 7.14
C LYS A 109 -0.69 -21.41 5.61
N SER A 110 -1.93 -21.22 5.14
CA SER A 110 -2.23 -21.13 3.70
C SER A 110 -2.08 -19.70 3.17
N LEU A 111 -1.81 -19.58 1.86
CA LEU A 111 -1.78 -18.27 1.20
C LEU A 111 -3.13 -17.53 1.34
N SER A 112 -4.25 -18.25 1.21
CA SER A 112 -5.58 -17.68 1.39
C SER A 112 -5.77 -17.05 2.77
N LYS A 113 -5.26 -17.71 3.83
CA LYS A 113 -5.32 -17.19 5.20
C LYS A 113 -4.46 -15.95 5.40
N ARG A 114 -3.29 -15.88 4.75
CA ARG A 114 -2.46 -14.66 4.76
C ARG A 114 -3.14 -13.50 4.04
N ILE A 115 -3.77 -13.76 2.90
CA ILE A 115 -4.55 -12.75 2.17
C ILE A 115 -5.73 -12.27 3.02
N GLU A 116 -6.45 -13.19 3.67
CA GLU A 116 -7.56 -12.86 4.58
C GLU A 116 -7.07 -11.97 5.74
N TYR A 117 -5.92 -12.29 6.32
CA TYR A 117 -5.29 -11.49 7.38
C TYR A 117 -4.98 -10.06 6.92
N ILE A 118 -4.36 -9.89 5.74
CA ILE A 118 -4.08 -8.56 5.16
C ILE A 118 -5.39 -7.80 4.89
N LYS A 119 -6.39 -8.44 4.29
CA LYS A 119 -7.69 -7.79 4.05
C LYS A 119 -8.32 -7.31 5.36
N LYS A 120 -8.17 -8.09 6.43
CA LYS A 120 -8.68 -7.72 7.76
C LYS A 120 -7.99 -6.47 8.32
N SER A 121 -6.70 -6.25 8.03
CA SER A 121 -6.02 -5.02 8.44
C SER A 121 -6.58 -3.79 7.72
N CYS A 122 -7.12 -3.94 6.51
CA CYS A 122 -7.81 -2.87 5.76
C CYS A 122 -9.25 -2.65 6.25
N PHE A 123 -9.42 -2.17 7.49
CA PHE A 123 -10.72 -1.88 8.11
C PHE A 123 -11.69 -3.07 8.12
N ALA A 124 -11.21 -4.25 8.51
CA ALA A 124 -11.97 -5.49 8.48
C ALA A 124 -12.51 -5.86 7.08
N GLY A 125 -11.75 -5.52 6.03
CA GLY A 125 -12.10 -5.79 4.63
C GLY A 125 -13.14 -4.84 4.05
N LYS A 126 -13.39 -3.69 4.70
CA LYS A 126 -14.26 -2.62 4.18
C LYS A 126 -13.55 -1.69 3.19
N ARG A 127 -12.24 -1.89 3.00
CA ARG A 127 -11.43 -1.28 1.93
C ARG A 127 -10.53 -2.32 1.29
#